data_AF-A0A7C7Q4D5-F1
#
_entry.id   AF-A0A7C7Q4D5-F1
#
_cell.length_a   1.000
_cell.length_b   1.000
_cell.length_c   1.000
_cell.angle_alpha   90.00
_cell.angle_beta   90.00
_cell.angle_gamma   90.00
#
_symmetry.space_group_name_H-M   'P 1'
#
loop_
_entity.id
_entity.type
_entity.pdbx_description
1 polymer ?
#
loop_
_entity_poly.entity_id
_entity_poly.type
_entity_poly.pdbx_seq_one_letter_code
_entity_poly.pdbx_strand_id
1 'polypeptide(L)'
;MTSNSGQGAYLPTSTLEEIVKVLRDHLGENLVAVVLYGSWPRGEGRPGSDIDLFVVARNLPKRRFPRAQYVHQPVSGRFPQPVSILAKEPQEFERHFPPLYLDLGLDGRVLYDPEKYITTKLAHIRQIIEEAGLYRERCDGDFVWLWKRPPRRHWILDWEGYRELS
;
A
#
# COMPACT_ATOMS: atom_id res chain seq x y z
N MET A 1 39.22 4.44 -3.89
CA MET A 1 37.93 5.00 -3.45
C MET A 1 36.94 3.86 -3.42
N THR A 2 36.71 3.30 -2.24
CA THR A 2 35.83 2.13 -2.06
C THR A 2 34.39 2.57 -2.25
N SER A 3 33.76 2.04 -3.31
CA SER A 3 32.32 2.07 -3.51
C SER A 3 31.66 1.37 -2.33
N ASN A 4 31.08 2.14 -1.42
CA ASN A 4 30.29 1.60 -0.33
C ASN A 4 28.96 1.12 -0.93
N SER A 5 28.90 -0.19 -1.18
CA SER A 5 27.70 -0.93 -1.54
C SER A 5 26.59 -0.60 -0.55
N GLY A 6 25.49 -0.04 -1.06
CA GLY A 6 24.36 0.42 -0.27
C GLY A 6 23.75 -0.72 0.54
N GLN A 7 24.13 -0.81 1.81
CA GLN A 7 23.30 -1.45 2.81
C GLN A 7 22.07 -0.55 2.97
N GLY A 8 20.93 -1.00 2.43
CA GLY A 8 19.64 -0.35 2.68
C GLY A 8 19.47 -0.11 4.18
N ALA A 9 18.85 1.01 4.54
CA ALA A 9 18.54 1.23 5.95
C ALA A 9 17.62 0.10 6.42
N TYR A 10 17.75 -0.30 7.68
CA TYR A 10 16.86 -1.28 8.28
C TYR A 10 15.73 -0.53 9.01
N LEU A 11 14.48 -0.76 8.60
CA LEU A 11 13.31 -0.35 9.37
C LEU A 11 13.02 -1.42 10.43
N PRO A 12 13.20 -1.13 11.73
CA PRO A 12 13.03 -2.13 12.76
C PRO A 12 11.59 -2.66 12.80
N THR A 13 11.45 -3.98 12.94
CA THR A 13 10.13 -4.61 13.12
C THR A 13 9.40 -4.02 14.34
N SER A 14 10.12 -3.74 15.44
CA SER A 14 9.56 -3.10 16.63
C SER A 14 8.93 -1.73 16.36
N THR A 15 9.50 -0.95 15.44
CA THR A 15 8.90 0.34 15.01
C THR A 15 7.54 0.11 14.36
N LEU A 16 7.42 -0.91 13.50
CA LEU A 16 6.16 -1.23 12.83
C LEU A 16 5.13 -1.82 13.77
N GLU A 17 5.55 -2.67 14.70
CA GLU A 17 4.69 -3.20 15.76
C GLU A 17 4.12 -2.08 16.63
N GLU A 18 4.94 -1.10 17.01
CA GLU A 18 4.49 0.06 17.79
C GLU A 18 3.56 0.96 16.98
N ILE A 19 3.82 1.18 15.68
CA ILE A 19 2.88 1.90 14.79
C ILE A 19 1.53 1.18 14.74
N VAL A 20 1.52 -0.13 14.52
CA VAL A 20 0.28 -0.93 14.49
C VAL A 20 -0.44 -0.84 15.83
N LYS A 21 0.28 -0.95 16.95
CA LYS A 21 -0.29 -0.79 18.28
C LYS A 21 -0.95 0.58 18.45
N VAL A 22 -0.26 1.66 18.09
CA VAL A 22 -0.78 3.03 18.17
C VAL A 22 -2.04 3.23 17.32
N LEU A 23 -2.06 2.68 16.10
CA LEU A 23 -3.24 2.72 15.23
C LEU A 23 -4.41 1.90 15.81
N ARG A 24 -4.13 0.72 16.40
CA ARG A 24 -5.13 -0.10 17.08
C ARG A 24 -5.70 0.61 18.31
N ASP A 25 -4.86 1.23 19.13
CA ASP A 25 -5.29 1.97 20.31
C ASP A 25 -6.18 3.17 19.92
N HIS A 26 -5.91 3.80 18.76
CA HIS A 26 -6.68 4.95 18.27
C HIS A 26 -8.00 4.59 17.56
N LEU A 27 -7.98 3.57 16.69
CA LEU A 27 -9.11 3.20 15.84
C LEU A 27 -9.98 2.10 16.48
N GLY A 28 -9.44 1.34 17.43
CA GLY A 28 -10.11 0.24 18.11
C GLY A 28 -10.63 -0.82 17.12
N GLU A 29 -11.85 -1.30 17.37
CA GLU A 29 -12.57 -2.27 16.53
C GLU A 29 -12.84 -1.78 15.09
N ASN A 30 -12.65 -0.47 14.82
CA ASN A 30 -12.78 0.04 13.46
C ASN A 30 -11.56 -0.27 12.60
N LEU A 31 -10.38 -0.59 13.17
CA LEU A 31 -9.22 -0.94 12.37
C LEU A 31 -9.41 -2.33 11.75
N VAL A 32 -9.48 -2.38 10.42
CA VAL A 32 -9.64 -3.63 9.67
C VAL A 32 -8.28 -4.19 9.28
N ALA A 33 -7.41 -3.38 8.69
CA ALA A 33 -6.11 -3.83 8.23
C ALA A 33 -5.07 -2.70 8.10
N VAL A 34 -3.79 -3.08 8.19
CA VAL A 34 -2.63 -2.21 7.92
C VAL A 34 -1.67 -2.94 6.99
N VAL A 35 -1.30 -2.28 5.90
CA VAL A 35 -0.31 -2.78 4.92
C VAL A 35 0.81 -1.76 4.79
N LEU A 36 2.05 -2.20 4.99
CA LEU A 36 3.23 -1.44 4.60
C LEU A 36 3.43 -1.57 3.10
N TYR A 37 3.59 -0.45 2.41
CA TYR A 37 3.93 -0.43 0.98
C TYR A 37 5.08 0.55 0.72
N GLY A 38 5.38 0.81 -0.54
CA GLY A 38 6.42 1.78 -0.90
C GLY A 38 7.84 1.22 -0.75
N SER A 39 8.78 2.09 -0.37
CA SER A 39 10.21 1.82 -0.47
C SER A 39 10.71 0.73 0.50
N TRP A 40 10.15 0.67 1.71
CA TRP A 40 10.60 -0.25 2.75
C TRP A 40 10.40 -1.74 2.43
N PRO A 41 9.21 -2.22 2.01
CA PRO A 41 9.02 -3.63 1.69
C PRO A 41 9.78 -4.05 0.41
N ARG A 42 10.14 -3.09 -0.45
CA ARG A 42 11.01 -3.32 -1.62
C ARG A 42 12.51 -3.39 -1.29
N GLY A 43 12.90 -3.10 -0.05
CA GLY A 43 14.32 -3.00 0.33
C GLY A 43 15.02 -1.73 -0.17
N GLU A 44 14.26 -0.72 -0.58
CA GLU A 44 14.76 0.54 -1.14
C GLU A 44 14.71 1.70 -0.13
N GLY A 45 14.19 1.44 1.07
CA GLY A 45 14.09 2.41 2.16
C GLY A 45 15.45 2.94 2.59
N ARG A 46 15.51 4.25 2.81
CA ARG A 46 16.70 4.98 3.29
C ARG A 46 16.39 5.62 4.63
N PRO A 47 17.40 6.09 5.41
CA PRO A 47 17.16 6.63 6.75
C PRO A 47 16.16 7.81 6.81
N GLY A 48 15.96 8.54 5.71
CA GLY A 48 14.95 9.61 5.59
C GLY A 48 13.71 9.24 4.77
N SER A 49 13.53 7.98 4.38
CA SER A 49 12.34 7.54 3.65
C SER A 49 11.13 7.42 4.57
N ASP A 50 9.99 7.92 4.09
CA ASP A 50 8.70 7.79 4.76
C ASP A 50 8.31 6.31 4.94
N ILE A 51 7.59 6.02 6.01
CA ILE A 51 6.89 4.74 6.22
C ILE A 51 5.50 4.88 5.61
N ASP A 52 5.31 4.35 4.40
CA ASP A 52 4.04 4.39 3.67
C ASP A 52 3.11 3.25 4.11
N LEU A 53 1.95 3.63 4.66
CA LEU A 53 0.94 2.71 5.18
C LEU A 53 -0.38 2.87 4.47
N PHE A 54 -0.91 1.76 3.99
CA PHE A 54 -2.29 1.66 3.53
C PHE A 54 -3.13 1.10 4.66
N VAL A 55 -4.10 1.88 5.13
CA VAL A 55 -4.95 1.54 6.27
C VAL A 55 -6.39 1.36 5.81
N VAL A 56 -6.96 0.20 6.12
CA VAL A 56 -8.40 -0.03 5.98
C VAL A 56 -9.04 0.09 7.34
N ALA A 57 -10.00 1.00 7.48
CA ALA A 57 -10.74 1.19 8.73
C ALA A 57 -12.19 1.57 8.46
N ARG A 58 -13.09 1.21 9.39
CA ARG A 58 -14.52 1.56 9.35
C ARG A 58 -14.73 2.96 9.94
N ASN A 59 -15.86 3.59 9.62
CA ASN A 59 -16.31 4.85 10.23
C ASN A 59 -15.28 6.00 10.14
N LEU A 60 -14.59 6.12 9.00
CA LEU A 60 -13.61 7.18 8.80
C LEU A 60 -14.33 8.52 8.52
N PRO A 61 -13.77 9.66 8.93
CA PRO A 61 -14.31 10.96 8.56
C PRO A 61 -14.47 11.07 7.03
N LYS A 62 -15.65 11.51 6.55
CA LYS A 62 -15.96 11.52 5.11
C LYS A 62 -15.15 12.55 4.31
N ARG A 63 -14.71 13.63 4.96
CA ARG A 63 -13.97 14.71 4.30
C ARG A 63 -12.46 14.40 4.32
N ARG A 64 -11.79 14.61 3.17
CA ARG A 64 -10.37 14.30 2.97
C ARG A 64 -9.45 14.86 4.06
N PHE A 65 -9.57 16.16 4.36
CA PHE A 65 -8.66 16.82 5.32
C PHE A 65 -8.89 16.34 6.77
N PRO A 66 -10.12 16.35 7.31
CA PRO A 66 -10.39 15.75 8.63
C PRO A 66 -9.98 14.28 8.73
N ARG A 67 -10.15 13.49 7.66
CA ARG A 67 -9.69 12.09 7.64
C ARG A 67 -8.18 11.98 7.77
N ALA A 68 -7.45 12.75 6.96
CA ALA A 68 -5.99 12.77 7.02
C ALA A 68 -5.51 13.17 8.42
N GLN A 69 -6.07 14.23 9.01
CA GLN A 69 -5.75 14.61 10.38
C GLN A 69 -6.06 13.49 11.38
N TYR A 70 -7.25 12.90 11.30
CA TYR A 70 -7.68 11.83 12.19
C TYR A 70 -6.71 10.63 12.19
N VAL A 71 -6.33 10.13 11.01
CA VAL A 71 -5.46 8.94 10.94
C VAL A 71 -3.98 9.23 11.19
N HIS A 72 -3.51 10.46 10.94
CA HIS A 72 -2.11 10.86 11.17
C HIS A 72 -1.84 11.33 12.60
N GLN A 73 -2.84 11.87 13.30
CA GLN A 73 -2.71 12.36 14.68
C GLN A 73 -2.05 11.39 15.66
N PRO A 74 -2.35 10.07 15.67
CA PRO A 74 -1.73 9.17 16.64
C PRO A 74 -0.24 8.87 16.36
N VAL A 75 0.24 9.06 15.12
CA VAL A 75 1.62 8.75 14.71
C VAL A 75 2.51 9.98 14.52
N SER A 76 1.92 11.17 14.38
CA SER A 76 2.63 12.42 14.10
C SER A 76 3.67 12.76 15.17
N GLY A 77 4.94 12.85 14.77
CA GLY A 77 6.06 13.20 15.66
C GLY A 77 6.45 12.12 16.68
N ARG A 78 5.85 10.92 16.61
CA ARG A 78 6.12 9.82 17.55
C ARG A 78 7.27 8.91 17.10
N PHE A 79 7.56 8.90 15.80
CA PHE A 79 8.55 8.02 15.19
C PHE A 79 9.67 8.82 14.52
N PRO A 80 10.92 8.31 14.48
CA PRO A 80 12.02 9.00 13.82
C PRO A 80 11.79 9.23 12.32
N GLN A 81 11.19 8.25 11.64
CA GLN A 81 10.76 8.34 10.25
C GLN A 81 9.36 8.95 10.16
N PRO A 82 9.09 9.81 9.17
CA PRO A 82 7.73 10.24 8.88
C PRO A 82 6.85 9.04 8.54
N VAL A 83 5.60 9.04 9.03
CA VAL A 83 4.62 8.00 8.72
C VAL A 83 3.57 8.60 7.80
N SER A 84 3.48 8.08 6.58
CA SER A 84 2.50 8.49 5.58
C SER A 84 1.35 7.48 5.56
N ILE A 85 0.12 7.93 5.79
CA ILE A 85 -1.06 7.06 5.84
C ILE A 85 -2.04 7.43 4.73
N LEU A 86 -2.34 6.45 3.87
CA LEU A 86 -3.50 6.45 2.99
C LEU A 86 -4.59 5.56 3.60
N ALA A 87 -5.65 6.18 4.09
CA ALA A 87 -6.77 5.49 4.74
C ALA A 87 -8.01 5.41 3.86
N LYS A 88 -8.62 4.21 3.78
CA LYS A 88 -9.86 3.94 3.07
C LYS A 88 -10.84 3.14 3.93
N GLU A 89 -12.13 3.39 3.73
CA GLU A 89 -13.14 2.44 4.19
C GLU A 89 -13.20 1.22 3.26
N PRO A 90 -13.64 0.04 3.75
CA PRO A 90 -13.80 -1.15 2.92
C PRO A 90 -14.55 -0.89 1.61
N GLN A 91 -15.69 -0.19 1.68
CA GLN A 91 -16.47 0.15 0.49
C GLN A 91 -15.73 1.07 -0.48
N GLU A 92 -14.92 2.01 0.01
CA GLU A 92 -14.10 2.90 -0.83
C GLU A 92 -12.90 2.18 -1.44
N PHE A 93 -12.42 1.12 -0.78
CA PHE A 93 -11.38 0.25 -1.30
C PHE A 93 -11.92 -0.59 -2.44
N GLU A 94 -13.10 -1.17 -2.28
CA GLU A 94 -13.72 -2.07 -3.26
C GLU A 94 -14.41 -1.37 -4.43
N ARG A 95 -14.75 -0.08 -4.30
CA ARG A 95 -15.45 0.67 -5.36
C ARG A 95 -14.59 1.00 -6.58
N HIS A 96 -13.29 1.19 -6.39
CA HIS A 96 -12.37 1.62 -7.45
C HIS A 96 -11.10 0.79 -7.40
N PHE A 97 -10.41 0.69 -8.54
CA PHE A 97 -9.18 -0.06 -8.69
C PHE A 97 -8.06 0.85 -9.27
N PRO A 98 -7.53 1.81 -8.49
CA PRO A 98 -6.47 2.68 -8.96
C PRO A 98 -5.15 1.91 -9.13
N PRO A 99 -4.22 2.39 -9.99
CA PRO A 99 -2.93 1.73 -10.22
C PRO A 99 -2.12 1.42 -8.95
N LEU A 100 -2.23 2.24 -7.91
CA LEU A 100 -1.60 1.99 -6.60
C LEU A 100 -1.93 0.60 -6.03
N TYR A 101 -3.11 0.05 -6.33
CA TYR A 101 -3.47 -1.29 -5.83
C TYR A 101 -2.55 -2.36 -6.41
N LEU A 102 -2.08 -2.19 -7.65
CA LEU A 102 -1.12 -3.10 -8.24
C LEU A 102 0.17 -3.13 -7.40
N ASP A 103 0.63 -1.97 -6.93
CA ASP A 103 1.79 -1.88 -6.02
C ASP A 103 1.51 -2.50 -4.65
N LEU A 104 0.30 -2.32 -4.10
CA LEU A 104 -0.12 -2.99 -2.87
C LEU A 104 -0.13 -4.52 -3.04
N GLY A 105 -0.61 -5.02 -4.18
CA GLY A 105 -0.62 -6.45 -4.48
C GLY A 105 0.79 -7.00 -4.62
N LEU A 106 1.65 -6.29 -5.35
CA LEU A 106 3.01 -6.76 -5.67
C LEU A 106 3.96 -6.66 -4.48
N ASP A 107 4.01 -5.52 -3.78
CA ASP A 107 5.01 -5.25 -2.73
C ASP A 107 4.43 -5.21 -1.32
N GLY A 108 3.10 -5.12 -1.18
CA GLY A 108 2.47 -4.84 0.09
C GLY A 108 2.78 -5.91 1.13
N ARG A 109 3.30 -5.49 2.28
CA ARG A 109 3.51 -6.34 3.45
C ARG A 109 2.40 -6.09 4.46
N VAL A 110 1.55 -7.08 4.69
CA VAL A 110 0.49 -7.02 5.70
C VAL A 110 1.13 -6.96 7.10
N LEU A 111 0.79 -5.93 7.86
CA LEU A 111 1.23 -5.75 9.25
C LEU A 111 0.13 -6.09 10.26
N TYR A 112 -1.14 -5.93 9.87
CA TYR A 112 -2.32 -6.24 10.68
C TYR A 112 -3.49 -6.60 9.78
N ASP A 113 -4.16 -7.73 10.02
CA ASP A 113 -5.34 -8.20 9.27
C ASP A 113 -6.02 -9.40 9.97
N PRO A 114 -6.64 -9.19 11.14
CA PRO A 114 -7.18 -10.29 11.97
C PRO A 114 -8.25 -11.12 11.24
N GLU A 115 -9.02 -10.50 10.34
CA GLU A 115 -10.12 -11.14 9.60
C GLU A 115 -9.68 -11.64 8.20
N LYS A 116 -8.38 -11.56 7.85
CA LYS A 116 -7.85 -11.89 6.51
C LYS A 116 -8.53 -11.11 5.36
N TYR A 117 -9.07 -9.93 5.66
CA TYR A 117 -9.75 -9.08 4.69
C TYR A 117 -8.77 -8.60 3.62
N ILE A 118 -7.70 -7.90 4.02
CA ILE A 118 -6.78 -7.31 3.04
C ILE A 118 -5.91 -8.40 2.40
N THR A 119 -5.57 -9.45 3.14
CA THR A 119 -4.78 -10.59 2.65
C THR A 119 -5.45 -11.23 1.44
N THR A 120 -6.75 -11.49 1.53
CA THR A 120 -7.55 -12.04 0.42
C THR A 120 -7.58 -11.08 -0.78
N LYS A 121 -7.75 -9.78 -0.54
CA LYS A 121 -7.81 -8.77 -1.60
C LYS A 121 -6.46 -8.58 -2.31
N LEU A 122 -5.36 -8.58 -1.57
CA LEU A 122 -4.02 -8.50 -2.16
C LEU A 122 -3.71 -9.75 -3.00
N ALA A 123 -4.15 -10.94 -2.57
CA ALA A 123 -4.03 -12.16 -3.38
C ALA A 123 -4.80 -12.05 -4.70
N HIS A 124 -6.03 -11.53 -4.65
CA HIS A 124 -6.83 -11.27 -5.84
C HIS A 124 -6.18 -10.25 -6.79
N ILE A 125 -5.61 -9.17 -6.26
CA ILE A 125 -4.86 -8.20 -7.07
C ILE A 125 -3.67 -8.86 -7.79
N ARG A 126 -2.96 -9.78 -7.12
CA ARG A 126 -1.85 -10.53 -7.75
C ARG A 126 -2.34 -11.39 -8.90
N GLN A 127 -3.49 -12.04 -8.76
CA GLN A 127 -4.12 -12.80 -9.85
C GLN A 127 -4.47 -11.89 -11.03
N ILE A 128 -5.07 -10.73 -10.77
CA ILE A 128 -5.36 -9.73 -11.81
C ILE A 128 -4.09 -9.31 -12.55
N ILE A 129 -2.99 -9.02 -11.84
CA ILE A 129 -1.69 -8.67 -12.43
C ILE A 129 -1.21 -9.79 -13.36
N GLU A 130 -1.25 -11.03 -12.88
CA GLU A 130 -0.78 -12.20 -13.62
C GLU A 130 -1.60 -12.46 -14.89
N GLU A 131 -2.94 -12.47 -14.77
CA GLU A 131 -3.88 -12.71 -15.86
C GLU A 131 -3.82 -11.61 -16.93
N ALA A 132 -3.68 -10.35 -16.50
CA ALA A 132 -3.48 -9.21 -17.40
C ALA A 132 -2.11 -9.25 -18.10
N GLY A 133 -1.17 -10.07 -17.62
CA GLY A 133 0.21 -10.07 -18.09
C GLY A 133 0.92 -8.76 -17.77
N LEU A 134 0.55 -8.11 -16.67
CA LEU A 134 1.19 -6.89 -16.20
C LEU A 134 2.51 -7.19 -15.51
N TYR A 135 3.47 -6.30 -15.72
CA TYR A 135 4.72 -6.26 -14.99
C TYR A 135 5.10 -4.78 -14.84
N ARG A 136 6.09 -4.46 -14.00
CA ARG A 136 6.61 -3.10 -13.95
C ARG A 136 8.11 -3.07 -14.10
N GLU A 137 8.60 -2.02 -14.73
CA GLU A 137 10.02 -1.73 -14.87
C GLU A 137 10.34 -0.41 -14.19
N ARG A 138 11.63 -0.21 -13.90
CA ARG A 138 12.12 1.07 -13.38
C ARG A 138 12.54 1.95 -14.55
N CYS A 139 11.89 3.10 -14.69
CA CYS A 139 12.17 4.13 -15.71
C CYS A 139 12.43 5.46 -15.00
N ASP A 140 13.60 6.07 -15.21
CA ASP A 140 13.99 7.35 -14.61
C ASP A 140 13.83 7.46 -13.08
N GLY A 141 13.96 6.32 -12.39
CA GLY A 141 13.85 6.22 -10.93
C GLY A 141 12.46 5.79 -10.44
N ASP A 142 11.43 5.98 -11.26
CA ASP A 142 10.04 5.60 -10.97
C ASP A 142 9.70 4.21 -11.52
N PHE A 143 8.62 3.63 -11.00
CA PHE A 143 8.08 2.39 -11.53
C PHE A 143 6.96 2.65 -12.53
N VAL A 144 7.04 2.00 -13.69
CA VAL A 144 6.03 2.09 -14.75
C VAL A 144 5.46 0.70 -14.99
N TRP A 145 4.13 0.59 -14.91
CA TRP A 145 3.41 -0.64 -15.26
C TRP A 145 3.32 -0.80 -16.78
N LEU A 146 3.73 -1.98 -17.26
CA LEU A 146 3.82 -2.38 -18.66
C LEU A 146 3.04 -3.68 -18.89
N TRP A 147 2.66 -3.91 -20.14
CA TRP A 147 1.94 -5.09 -20.57
C TRP A 147 2.88 -6.03 -21.31
N LYS A 148 2.89 -7.32 -20.95
CA LYS A 148 3.56 -8.35 -21.77
C LYS A 148 2.95 -8.40 -23.18
N ARG A 149 1.64 -8.15 -23.27
CA ARG A 149 0.89 -8.02 -24.52
C ARG A 149 -0.04 -6.82 -24.38
N PRO A 150 0.23 -5.68 -25.01
CA PRO A 150 -0.59 -4.49 -24.85
C PRO A 150 -2.01 -4.72 -25.40
N PRO A 151 -3.03 -4.12 -24.77
CA PRO A 151 -4.41 -4.15 -25.24
C PRO A 151 -4.51 -3.64 -26.68
N ARG A 152 -5.34 -4.27 -27.50
CA ARG A 152 -5.56 -3.87 -28.90
C ARG A 152 -6.73 -2.90 -29.04
N ARG A 153 -7.63 -2.87 -28.06
CA ARG A 153 -8.82 -2.00 -28.02
C ARG A 153 -8.90 -1.21 -26.73
N HIS A 154 -9.99 -0.50 -26.55
CA HIS A 154 -10.33 0.07 -25.25
C HIS A 154 -10.41 -1.05 -24.21
N TRP A 155 -9.86 -0.81 -23.03
CA TRP A 155 -9.72 -1.82 -22.00
C TRP A 155 -10.14 -1.29 -20.64
N ILE A 156 -10.54 -2.21 -19.77
CA ILE A 156 -10.83 -1.95 -18.36
C ILE A 156 -9.96 -2.89 -17.52
N LEU A 157 -9.46 -2.36 -16.42
CA LEU A 157 -8.82 -3.12 -15.35
C LEU A 157 -9.48 -2.71 -14.03
N ASP A 158 -10.23 -3.63 -13.43
CA ASP A 158 -10.93 -3.41 -12.17
C ASP A 158 -10.89 -4.66 -11.28
N TRP A 159 -11.72 -4.71 -10.25
CA TRP A 159 -11.82 -5.85 -9.33
C TRP A 159 -12.32 -7.14 -10.00
N GLU A 160 -12.91 -7.08 -11.19
CA GLU A 160 -13.31 -8.25 -11.98
C GLU A 160 -12.22 -8.69 -12.97
N GLY A 161 -11.09 -7.98 -13.02
CA GLY A 161 -9.92 -8.31 -13.83
C GLY A 161 -9.76 -7.46 -15.08
N TYR A 162 -8.87 -7.91 -15.97
CA TYR A 162 -8.57 -7.26 -17.24
C TYR A 162 -9.54 -7.71 -18.34
N ARG A 163 -10.11 -6.74 -19.07
CA ARG A 163 -11.00 -7.00 -20.21
C ARG A 163 -10.79 -5.98 -21.33
N GLU A 164 -10.78 -6.46 -22.56
CA GLU A 164 -10.89 -5.59 -23.74
C GLU A 164 -12.37 -5.45 -24.13
N LEU A 165 -12.80 -4.21 -24.33
CA LEU A 165 -14.16 -3.91 -24.79
C LEU A 165 -14.23 -4.08 -26.30
N SER A 166 -15.36 -4.62 -26.76
CA SER A 166 -15.63 -4.91 -28.17
C SER A 166 -15.66 -3.66 -29.02
#